data_AF-A0A6M1M2A1-F1
#
_entry.id   AF-A0A6M1M2A1-F1
#
_cell.length_a   1.000
_cell.length_b   1.000
_cell.length_c   1.000
_cell.angle_alpha   90.00
_cell.angle_beta   90.00
_cell.angle_gamma   90.00
#
_symmetry.space_group_name_H-M   'P 1'
#
loop_
_entity.id
_entity.type
_entity.pdbx_description
1 polymer ?
#
loop_
_entity_poly.entity_id
_entity_poly.type
_entity_poly.pdbx_seq_one_letter_code
_entity_poly.pdbx_strand_id
1 'polypeptide(L)'
;MSIPFLPLPMPFVRYDADGRITEWGRMEATYIAAEGYERGGIVPGEGRPDTHYVDLSGPAPLLRVRRNLVVELDTRTPVPGAPARVALPADTVITVTGPVTGIATAGGAVDLVMRVPGTYTVTMEAWPRRPAVETLTVPETAGPVPEAPAGAVVIGPDLDAVRARAKEIATLHYANLALTSRPAGLQPADLLKAQEAEKVLAGENSEWIAEEAAERGTTARDLAEAIVAESTKTITRERERTRVTGAIARAATESEVVAALRGAGLEFFLPPGAVSPASQEPSWPRAPRPPSP
;
A
#
# COMPACT_ATOMS: atom_id res chain seq x y z
N MET A 1 -25.59 60.75 -34.06
CA MET A 1 -26.18 59.53 -33.47
C MET A 1 -25.06 58.84 -32.71
N SER A 2 -25.00 58.97 -31.39
CA SER A 2 -23.94 58.36 -30.58
C SER A 2 -24.35 56.91 -30.31
N ILE A 3 -23.54 55.95 -30.74
CA ILE A 3 -23.76 54.54 -30.38
C ILE A 3 -23.49 54.45 -28.87
N PRO A 4 -24.46 54.04 -28.04
CA PRO A 4 -24.20 53.85 -26.62
C PRO A 4 -23.13 52.78 -26.46
N PHE A 5 -22.01 53.15 -25.84
CA PHE A 5 -20.92 52.23 -25.56
C PHE A 5 -21.39 51.29 -24.45
N LEU A 6 -21.83 50.08 -24.82
CA LEU A 6 -22.14 49.05 -23.83
C LEU A 6 -20.82 48.68 -23.11
N PRO A 7 -20.80 48.63 -21.77
CA PRO A 7 -19.58 48.26 -21.04
C PRO A 7 -19.17 46.85 -21.45
N LEU A 8 -17.94 46.70 -21.92
CA LEU A 8 -17.42 45.40 -22.33
C LEU A 8 -17.34 44.47 -21.11
N PRO A 9 -17.79 43.20 -21.23
CA PRO A 9 -17.64 42.21 -20.17
C PRO A 9 -16.18 42.09 -19.72
N MET A 10 -15.96 42.25 -18.42
CA MET A 10 -14.64 42.15 -17.80
C MET A 10 -14.44 40.76 -17.16
N PRO A 11 -13.19 40.28 -17.06
CA PRO A 11 -12.94 38.98 -16.47
C PRO A 11 -13.23 38.99 -14.97
N PHE A 12 -13.72 37.86 -14.46
CA PHE A 12 -13.95 37.63 -13.03
C PHE A 12 -13.52 36.21 -12.65
N VAL A 13 -13.32 36.00 -11.35
CA VAL A 13 -13.24 34.67 -10.75
C VAL A 13 -14.14 34.57 -9.53
N ARG A 14 -14.77 33.42 -9.33
CA ARG A 14 -15.40 33.02 -8.07
C ARG A 14 -14.47 32.10 -7.28
N TYR A 15 -14.59 32.12 -5.97
CA TYR A 15 -13.71 31.37 -5.09
C TYR A 15 -14.41 30.76 -3.87
N ASP A 16 -13.83 29.68 -3.33
CA ASP A 16 -14.29 29.02 -2.10
C ASP A 16 -13.73 29.68 -0.82
N ALA A 17 -14.06 29.13 0.36
CA ALA A 17 -13.60 29.66 1.64
C ALA A 17 -12.07 29.62 1.83
N ASP A 18 -11.35 28.77 1.08
CA ASP A 18 -9.89 28.65 1.11
C ASP A 18 -9.19 29.50 0.03
N GLY A 19 -9.98 30.26 -0.74
CA GLY A 19 -9.49 31.08 -1.84
C GLY A 19 -9.20 30.30 -3.13
N ARG A 20 -9.68 29.06 -3.27
CA ARG A 20 -9.55 28.30 -4.53
C ARG A 20 -10.54 28.84 -5.55
N ILE A 21 -10.09 29.04 -6.78
CA ILE A 21 -10.97 29.46 -7.87
C ILE A 21 -11.90 28.31 -8.25
N THR A 22 -13.20 28.53 -8.17
CA THR A 22 -14.25 27.55 -8.49
C THR A 22 -14.89 27.84 -9.84
N GLU A 23 -14.90 29.09 -10.27
CA GLU A 23 -15.43 29.52 -11.56
C GLU A 23 -14.65 30.74 -12.08
N TRP A 24 -14.59 30.91 -13.39
CA TRP A 24 -14.00 32.08 -14.03
C TRP A 24 -14.73 32.36 -15.34
N GLY A 25 -14.80 33.62 -15.75
CA GLY A 25 -15.53 33.99 -16.95
C GLY A 25 -15.44 35.48 -17.24
N ARG A 26 -16.41 35.97 -18.01
CA ARG A 26 -16.58 37.40 -18.26
C ARG A 26 -17.98 37.83 -17.88
N MET A 27 -18.10 38.96 -17.20
CA MET A 27 -19.35 39.51 -16.70
C MET A 27 -19.27 41.03 -16.71
N GLU A 28 -20.41 41.73 -16.76
CA GLU A 28 -20.39 43.20 -16.60
C GLU A 28 -19.92 43.58 -15.19
N ALA A 29 -19.16 44.69 -15.11
CA ALA A 29 -18.57 45.16 -13.85
C ALA A 29 -19.62 45.42 -12.74
N THR A 30 -20.82 45.87 -13.13
CA THR A 30 -21.94 46.12 -12.22
C THR A 30 -22.45 44.85 -11.55
N TYR A 31 -22.56 43.74 -12.30
CA TYR A 31 -22.97 42.45 -11.74
C TYR A 31 -21.88 41.86 -10.84
N ILE A 32 -20.60 42.01 -11.21
CA ILE A 32 -19.48 41.58 -10.34
C ILE A 32 -19.50 42.33 -9.01
N ALA A 33 -19.69 43.66 -9.05
CA ALA A 33 -19.76 44.49 -7.85
C ALA A 33 -21.00 44.16 -6.99
N ALA A 34 -22.17 43.97 -7.61
CA ALA A 34 -23.40 43.60 -6.91
C ALA A 34 -23.27 42.22 -6.25
N GLU A 35 -22.78 41.22 -6.97
CA GLU A 35 -22.57 39.87 -6.42
C GLU A 35 -21.51 39.88 -5.30
N GLY A 36 -20.42 40.63 -5.48
CA GLY A 36 -19.39 40.80 -4.45
C GLY A 36 -19.91 41.44 -3.16
N TYR A 37 -20.85 42.39 -3.28
CA TYR A 37 -21.48 43.03 -2.13
C TYR A 37 -22.54 42.13 -1.47
N GLU A 38 -23.36 41.43 -2.25
CA GLU A 38 -24.48 40.63 -1.72
C GLU A 38 -24.05 39.28 -1.15
N ARG A 39 -23.10 38.59 -1.82
CA ARG A 39 -22.74 37.20 -1.52
C ARG A 39 -21.26 37.03 -1.17
N GLY A 40 -20.40 37.97 -1.57
CA GLY A 40 -18.96 37.78 -1.56
C GLY A 40 -18.54 36.67 -2.52
N GLY A 41 -17.30 36.18 -2.40
CA GLY A 41 -16.85 35.01 -3.17
C GLY A 41 -16.59 35.27 -4.66
N ILE A 42 -16.51 36.53 -5.08
CA ILE A 42 -16.17 36.94 -6.46
C ILE A 42 -15.19 38.12 -6.44
N VAL A 43 -14.19 38.10 -7.34
CA VAL A 43 -13.29 39.24 -7.58
C VAL A 43 -13.11 39.51 -9.07
N PRO A 44 -12.94 40.79 -9.48
CA PRO A 44 -12.57 41.11 -10.85
C PRO A 44 -11.13 40.66 -11.15
N GLY A 45 -10.91 40.14 -12.35
CA GLY A 45 -9.59 39.73 -12.83
C GLY A 45 -9.59 38.48 -13.67
N GLU A 46 -8.56 38.33 -14.49
CA GLU A 46 -8.32 37.12 -15.28
C GLU A 46 -7.52 36.13 -14.44
N GLY A 47 -8.19 35.09 -13.96
CA GLY A 47 -7.57 34.02 -13.17
C GLY A 47 -8.01 32.64 -13.66
N ARG A 48 -7.17 31.64 -13.37
CA ARG A 48 -7.43 30.23 -13.66
C ARG A 48 -7.06 29.38 -12.45
N PRO A 49 -7.79 28.28 -12.15
CA PRO A 49 -7.60 27.49 -10.93
C PRO A 49 -6.22 26.81 -10.82
N ASP A 50 -5.61 26.50 -11.95
CA ASP A 50 -4.27 25.89 -12.05
C ASP A 50 -3.15 26.87 -11.71
N THR A 51 -3.36 28.16 -11.97
CA THR A 51 -2.29 29.18 -11.96
C THR A 51 -2.51 30.31 -10.96
N HIS A 52 -3.73 30.50 -10.45
CA HIS A 52 -4.13 31.61 -9.60
C HIS A 52 -4.91 31.13 -8.37
N TYR A 53 -4.99 32.00 -7.37
CA TYR A 53 -5.82 31.84 -6.17
C TYR A 53 -6.26 33.22 -5.69
N VAL A 54 -7.27 33.27 -4.83
CA VAL A 54 -7.70 34.50 -4.16
C VAL A 54 -7.10 34.52 -2.76
N ASP A 55 -6.25 35.50 -2.51
CA ASP A 55 -5.63 35.73 -1.21
C ASP A 55 -6.63 36.42 -0.27
N LEU A 56 -6.96 35.72 0.82
CA LEU A 56 -7.92 36.16 1.84
C LEU A 56 -7.23 36.65 3.12
N SER A 57 -5.89 36.75 3.13
CA SER A 57 -5.13 37.17 4.32
C SER A 57 -5.21 38.69 4.60
N GLY A 58 -5.61 39.47 3.61
CA GLY A 58 -5.72 40.94 3.68
C GLY A 58 -7.14 41.44 4.02
N PRO A 59 -7.31 42.77 4.14
CA PRO A 59 -8.62 43.38 4.40
C PRO A 59 -9.60 43.25 3.23
N ALA A 60 -9.12 42.91 2.03
CA ALA A 60 -9.93 42.64 0.86
C ALA A 60 -9.37 41.42 0.10
N PRO A 61 -10.22 40.59 -0.53
CA PRO A 61 -9.78 39.48 -1.36
C PRO A 61 -8.97 39.97 -2.57
N LEU A 62 -7.80 39.38 -2.81
CA LEU A 62 -6.92 39.76 -3.92
C LEU A 62 -6.59 38.57 -4.80
N LEU A 63 -6.84 38.67 -6.11
CA LEU A 63 -6.38 37.67 -7.08
C LEU A 63 -4.84 37.67 -7.15
N ARG A 64 -4.23 36.51 -6.92
CA ARG A 64 -2.78 36.31 -6.92
C ARG A 64 -2.40 35.12 -7.79
N VAL A 65 -1.20 35.18 -8.35
CA VAL A 65 -0.59 34.04 -9.05
C VAL A 65 -0.04 33.05 -8.04
N ARG A 66 -0.36 31.77 -8.20
CA ARG A 66 0.21 30.68 -7.40
C ARG A 66 1.70 30.55 -7.71
N ARG A 67 2.53 30.62 -6.68
CA ARG A 67 3.97 30.33 -6.78
C ARG A 67 4.19 28.82 -6.90
N ASN A 68 5.27 28.41 -7.55
CA ASN A 68 5.66 27.01 -7.58
C ASN A 68 6.06 26.54 -6.18
N LEU A 69 5.68 25.32 -5.81
CA LEU A 69 6.31 24.64 -4.69
C LEU A 69 7.74 24.27 -5.11
N VAL A 70 8.72 24.86 -4.43
CA VAL A 70 10.13 24.49 -4.63
C VAL A 70 10.40 23.30 -3.73
N VAL A 71 10.84 22.21 -4.35
CA VAL A 71 11.20 20.96 -3.70
C VAL A 71 12.63 20.64 -4.07
N GLU A 72 13.45 20.35 -3.06
CA GLU A 72 14.81 19.87 -3.24
C GLU A 72 14.95 18.58 -2.44
N LEU A 73 14.97 17.46 -3.17
CA LEU A 73 15.31 16.16 -2.63
C LEU A 73 16.83 16.04 -2.55
N ASP A 74 17.34 15.53 -1.42
CA ASP A 74 18.78 15.28 -1.26
C ASP A 74 19.31 14.19 -2.23
N THR A 75 18.44 13.26 -2.62
CA THR A 75 18.70 12.25 -3.65
C THR A 75 17.44 11.95 -4.46
N ARG A 76 17.65 11.72 -5.77
CA ARG A 76 16.61 11.17 -6.66
C ARG A 76 16.74 9.67 -6.88
N THR A 77 17.78 9.06 -6.33
CA THR A 77 18.07 7.64 -6.46
C THR A 77 18.37 7.00 -5.11
N PRO A 78 17.42 7.04 -4.15
CA PRO A 78 17.63 6.38 -2.87
C PRO A 78 17.67 4.87 -3.07
N VAL A 79 18.57 4.23 -2.33
CA VAL A 79 18.60 2.76 -2.19
C VAL A 79 17.29 2.30 -1.52
N PRO A 80 16.75 1.10 -1.81
CA PRO A 80 15.57 0.59 -1.10
C PRO A 80 15.69 0.76 0.42
N GLY A 81 14.65 1.32 1.05
CA GLY A 81 14.60 1.54 2.49
C GLY A 81 15.40 2.75 3.02
N ALA A 82 16.30 3.32 2.21
CA ALA A 82 16.99 4.56 2.58
C ALA A 82 16.09 5.79 2.32
N PRO A 83 16.20 6.83 3.16
CA PRO A 83 15.39 8.04 2.98
C PRO A 83 15.90 8.91 1.83
N ALA A 84 14.97 9.47 1.08
CA ALA A 84 15.15 10.72 0.32
C ALA A 84 14.55 11.86 1.15
N ARG A 85 15.40 12.75 1.64
CA ARG A 85 14.99 13.84 2.51
C ARG A 85 14.54 15.05 1.70
N VAL A 86 13.44 15.66 2.13
CA VAL A 86 12.88 16.87 1.52
C VAL A 86 12.35 17.81 2.60
N ALA A 87 12.53 19.12 2.41
CA ALA A 87 11.92 20.14 3.25
C ALA A 87 10.59 20.60 2.63
N LEU A 88 9.49 20.43 3.36
CA LEU A 88 8.14 20.73 2.87
C LEU A 88 7.42 21.74 3.79
N PRO A 89 6.53 22.59 3.24
CA PRO A 89 5.56 23.33 4.04
C PRO A 89 4.73 22.40 4.93
N ALA A 90 4.15 22.94 6.01
CA ALA A 90 3.18 22.21 6.83
C ALA A 90 1.99 21.73 5.96
N ASP A 91 1.43 20.58 6.35
CA ASP A 91 0.24 19.99 5.73
C ASP A 91 0.36 19.75 4.21
N THR A 92 1.57 19.47 3.74
CA THR A 92 1.80 19.08 2.34
C THR A 92 1.27 17.67 2.11
N VAL A 93 0.37 17.52 1.13
CA VAL A 93 -0.11 16.21 0.68
C VAL A 93 0.91 15.63 -0.29
N ILE A 94 1.36 14.41 -0.02
CA ILE A 94 2.35 13.68 -0.82
C ILE A 94 1.64 12.47 -1.42
N THR A 95 1.50 12.46 -2.74
CA THR A 95 0.97 11.34 -3.51
C THR A 95 2.11 10.68 -4.25
N VAL A 96 2.30 9.38 -4.04
CA VAL A 96 3.33 8.59 -4.72
C VAL A 96 2.68 7.54 -5.59
N THR A 97 3.06 7.51 -6.86
CA THR A 97 2.58 6.55 -7.87
C THR A 97 3.76 5.82 -8.49
N GLY A 98 3.68 4.50 -8.64
CA GLY A 98 4.77 3.69 -9.18
C GLY A 98 4.51 2.19 -8.96
N PRO A 99 5.55 1.37 -8.68
CA PRO A 99 5.39 -0.02 -8.28
C PRO A 99 4.44 -0.21 -7.08
N VAL A 100 4.46 0.76 -6.17
CA VAL A 100 3.55 0.88 -5.02
C VAL A 100 3.00 2.30 -5.00
N THR A 101 1.70 2.42 -4.73
CA THR A 101 1.01 3.70 -4.59
C THR A 101 0.74 3.99 -3.11
N GLY A 102 0.94 5.24 -2.70
CA GLY A 102 0.68 5.68 -1.33
C GLY A 102 0.35 7.17 -1.26
N ILE A 103 -0.40 7.57 -0.22
CA ILE A 103 -0.73 8.96 0.07
C ILE A 103 -0.44 9.23 1.54
N ALA A 104 0.24 10.34 1.81
CA ALA A 104 0.54 10.81 3.16
C ALA A 104 0.44 12.34 3.24
N THR A 105 0.31 12.86 4.46
CA THR A 105 0.38 14.30 4.73
C THR A 105 1.53 14.56 5.71
N ALA A 106 2.44 15.47 5.36
CA ALA A 106 3.62 15.78 6.18
C ALA A 106 4.11 17.22 5.97
N GLY A 107 5.05 17.66 6.82
CA GLY A 107 5.69 18.97 6.71
C GLY A 107 6.98 19.05 7.53
N GLY A 108 7.78 20.09 7.31
CA GLY A 108 9.11 20.22 7.88
C GLY A 108 10.13 19.37 7.11
N ALA A 109 11.12 18.80 7.81
CA ALA A 109 12.04 17.84 7.22
C ALA A 109 11.37 16.45 7.16
N VAL A 110 11.10 15.97 5.94
CA VAL A 110 10.41 14.71 5.69
C VAL A 110 11.40 13.73 5.09
N ASP A 111 11.48 12.54 5.69
CA ASP A 111 12.21 11.39 5.15
C ASP A 111 11.23 10.52 4.35
N LEU A 112 11.32 10.57 3.02
CA LEU A 112 10.54 9.73 2.11
C LEU A 112 11.27 8.41 1.86
N VAL A 113 10.65 7.28 2.21
CA VAL A 113 11.28 5.97 2.10
C VAL A 113 10.48 5.07 1.18
N MET A 114 11.09 4.64 0.07
CA MET A 114 10.52 3.64 -0.82
C MET A 114 11.21 2.30 -0.60
N ARG A 115 10.43 1.25 -0.35
CA ARG A 115 10.96 -0.09 -0.04
C ARG A 115 11.12 -0.99 -1.26
N VAL A 116 10.34 -0.74 -2.30
CA VAL A 116 10.32 -1.58 -3.51
C VAL A 116 11.15 -0.90 -4.60
N PRO A 117 12.06 -1.62 -5.29
CA PRO A 117 12.75 -1.09 -6.45
C PRO A 117 11.79 -0.66 -7.56
N GLY A 118 12.17 0.38 -8.30
CA GLY A 118 11.42 0.88 -9.46
C GLY A 118 11.38 2.41 -9.53
N THR A 119 10.63 2.91 -10.50
CA THR A 119 10.50 4.36 -10.72
C THR A 119 9.17 4.85 -10.17
N TYR A 120 9.23 5.91 -9.37
CA TYR A 120 8.12 6.54 -8.69
C TYR A 120 7.95 7.98 -9.16
N THR A 121 6.70 8.38 -9.35
CA THR A 121 6.28 9.76 -9.50
C THR A 121 5.77 10.23 -8.15
N VAL A 122 6.39 11.27 -7.59
CA VAL A 122 6.02 11.89 -6.32
C VAL A 122 5.42 13.25 -6.60
N THR A 123 4.12 13.39 -6.38
CA THR A 123 3.38 14.65 -6.46
C THR A 123 3.22 15.23 -5.06
N MET A 124 3.70 16.44 -4.84
CA MET A 124 3.64 17.17 -3.58
C MET A 124 2.78 18.41 -3.72
N GLU A 125 1.73 18.52 -2.92
CA GLU A 125 0.74 19.59 -2.98
C GLU A 125 0.66 20.35 -1.66
N ALA A 126 0.99 21.64 -1.69
CA ALA A 126 0.89 22.54 -0.54
C ALA A 126 0.13 23.80 -0.94
N TRP A 127 -1.18 23.85 -0.65
CA TRP A 127 -2.00 25.02 -1.00
C TRP A 127 -1.48 26.29 -0.30
N PRO A 128 -1.41 27.46 -0.99
CA PRO A 128 -1.83 27.75 -2.36
C PRO A 128 -0.74 27.59 -3.44
N ARG A 129 0.41 26.97 -3.13
CA ARG A 129 1.48 26.75 -4.12
C ARG A 129 1.04 25.76 -5.19
N ARG A 130 1.60 25.87 -6.40
CA ARG A 130 1.40 24.89 -7.46
C ARG A 130 2.09 23.57 -7.07
N PRO A 131 1.49 22.41 -7.38
CA PRO A 131 2.10 21.11 -7.10
C PRO A 131 3.52 21.00 -7.66
N ALA A 132 4.40 20.34 -6.92
CA ALA A 132 5.68 19.87 -7.43
C ALA A 132 5.55 18.40 -7.82
N VAL A 133 6.13 18.00 -8.95
CA VAL A 133 6.18 16.60 -9.39
C VAL A 133 7.63 16.22 -9.57
N GLU A 134 8.08 15.24 -8.80
CA GLU A 134 9.44 14.72 -8.83
C GLU A 134 9.43 13.25 -9.24
N THR A 135 10.54 12.80 -9.81
CA THR A 135 10.74 11.38 -10.16
C THR A 135 11.86 10.83 -9.29
N LEU A 136 11.56 9.72 -8.60
CA LEU A 136 12.52 8.97 -7.79
C LEU A 136 12.74 7.58 -8.42
N THR A 137 13.98 7.15 -8.54
CA THR A 137 14.32 5.82 -9.07
C THR A 137 15.05 5.01 -8.00
N VAL A 138 14.39 3.97 -7.52
CA VAL A 138 14.93 3.06 -6.51
C VAL A 138 15.58 1.87 -7.23
N PRO A 139 16.91 1.65 -7.13
CA PRO A 139 17.58 0.56 -7.81
C PRO A 139 17.27 -0.79 -7.15
N GLU A 140 17.43 -1.88 -7.92
CA GLU A 140 17.50 -3.21 -7.33
C GLU A 140 18.81 -3.36 -6.54
N THR A 141 18.71 -3.85 -5.31
CA THR A 141 19.88 -4.12 -4.47
C THR A 141 19.84 -5.52 -3.88
N ALA A 142 20.99 -6.20 -3.89
CA ALA A 142 21.17 -7.46 -3.21
C ALA A 142 21.37 -7.22 -1.71
N GLY A 143 20.60 -7.92 -0.87
CA GLY A 143 20.73 -7.88 0.58
C GLY A 143 19.44 -7.49 1.31
N PRO A 144 19.48 -7.40 2.64
CA PRO A 144 18.35 -6.93 3.44
C PRO A 144 18.10 -5.43 3.22
N VAL A 145 16.82 -5.05 3.15
CA VAL A 145 16.40 -3.64 3.08
C VAL A 145 16.53 -3.03 4.48
N PRO A 146 17.23 -1.90 4.66
CA PRO A 146 17.36 -1.22 5.94
C PRO A 146 15.99 -0.77 6.47
N GLU A 147 15.88 -0.72 7.79
CA GLU A 147 14.67 -0.23 8.44
C GLU A 147 14.54 1.29 8.27
N ALA A 148 13.32 1.75 7.98
CA ALA A 148 13.04 3.18 7.84
C ALA A 148 13.24 3.91 9.17
N PRO A 149 13.80 5.14 9.18
CA PRO A 149 13.93 5.91 10.40
C PRO A 149 12.57 6.22 11.03
N ALA A 150 12.55 6.39 12.35
CA ALA A 150 11.32 6.72 13.08
C ALA A 150 10.73 8.05 12.58
N GLY A 151 9.43 8.04 12.27
CA GLY A 151 8.72 9.21 11.73
C GLY A 151 8.86 9.41 10.22
N ALA A 152 9.54 8.50 9.51
CA ALA A 152 9.60 8.53 8.05
C ALA A 152 8.23 8.30 7.41
N VAL A 153 8.01 8.93 6.25
CA VAL A 153 6.89 8.63 5.37
C VAL A 153 7.29 7.42 4.52
N VAL A 154 6.83 6.24 4.94
CA VAL A 154 7.15 4.97 4.27
C VAL A 154 6.12 4.67 3.19
N ILE A 155 6.58 4.58 1.94
CA ILE A 155 5.79 4.17 0.79
C ILE A 155 6.14 2.71 0.45
N GLY A 156 5.19 1.83 0.72
CA GLY A 156 5.37 0.38 0.66
C GLY A 156 4.33 -0.33 1.52
N PRO A 157 4.10 -1.64 1.33
CA PRO A 157 3.32 -2.42 2.28
C PRO A 157 3.97 -2.34 3.66
N ASP A 158 3.15 -2.20 4.69
CA ASP A 158 3.63 -2.31 6.07
C ASP A 158 4.10 -3.75 6.36
N LEU A 159 4.72 -3.93 7.54
CA LEU A 159 5.24 -5.23 7.94
C LEU A 159 4.14 -6.30 8.00
N ASP A 160 2.91 -5.94 8.33
CA ASP A 160 1.81 -6.91 8.42
C ASP A 160 1.35 -7.37 7.03
N ALA A 161 1.30 -6.47 6.05
CA ALA A 161 1.07 -6.80 4.65
C ALA A 161 2.21 -7.66 4.07
N VAL A 162 3.47 -7.35 4.41
CA VAL A 162 4.64 -8.17 4.06
C VAL A 162 4.52 -9.57 4.68
N ARG A 163 4.18 -9.68 5.97
CA ARG A 163 3.97 -10.97 6.65
C ARG A 163 2.81 -11.75 6.04
N ALA A 164 1.70 -11.08 5.71
CA ALA A 164 0.54 -11.70 5.08
C ALA A 164 0.92 -12.30 3.71
N ARG A 165 1.64 -11.54 2.88
CA ARG A 165 2.11 -12.01 1.58
C ARG A 165 3.10 -13.16 1.71
N ALA A 166 4.04 -13.08 2.64
CA ALA A 166 4.99 -14.15 2.90
C ALA A 166 4.30 -15.45 3.36
N LYS A 167 3.27 -15.34 4.21
CA LYS A 167 2.44 -16.49 4.61
C LYS A 167 1.69 -17.10 3.43
N GLU A 168 1.19 -16.28 2.52
CA GLU A 168 0.54 -16.74 1.28
C GLU A 168 1.52 -17.51 0.39
N ILE A 169 2.72 -16.96 0.13
CA ILE A 169 3.78 -17.63 -0.65
C ILE A 169 4.13 -18.99 -0.03
N ALA A 170 4.38 -19.03 1.28
CA ALA A 170 4.67 -20.27 1.99
C ALA A 170 3.50 -21.26 1.87
N THR A 171 2.26 -20.80 2.09
CA THR A 171 1.06 -21.65 2.00
C THR A 171 0.90 -22.26 0.61
N LEU A 172 1.02 -21.45 -0.44
CA LEU A 172 0.94 -21.91 -1.83
C LEU A 172 2.05 -22.91 -2.17
N HIS A 173 3.28 -22.66 -1.71
CA HIS A 173 4.40 -23.58 -1.93
C HIS A 173 4.13 -24.95 -1.31
N TYR A 174 3.75 -25.00 -0.03
CA TYR A 174 3.49 -26.27 0.65
C TYR A 174 2.21 -26.96 0.12
N ALA A 175 1.21 -26.20 -0.32
CA ALA A 175 0.05 -26.75 -1.01
C ALA A 175 0.45 -27.40 -2.35
N ASN A 176 1.31 -26.76 -3.14
CA ASN A 176 1.82 -27.33 -4.39
C ASN A 176 2.67 -28.59 -4.15
N LEU A 177 3.54 -28.60 -3.14
CA LEU A 177 4.27 -29.82 -2.75
C LEU A 177 3.33 -30.96 -2.38
N ALA A 178 2.24 -30.66 -1.66
CA ALA A 178 1.20 -31.64 -1.34
C ALA A 178 0.46 -32.15 -2.59
N LEU A 179 0.10 -31.27 -3.52
CA LEU A 179 -0.56 -31.64 -4.78
C LEU A 179 0.32 -32.51 -5.67
N THR A 180 1.61 -32.22 -5.76
CA THR A 180 2.59 -32.99 -6.56
C THR A 180 2.79 -34.41 -6.00
N SER A 181 2.39 -34.65 -4.74
CA SER A 181 2.51 -35.96 -4.06
C SER A 181 1.19 -36.76 -4.03
N ARG A 182 0.03 -36.09 -4.20
CA ARG A 182 -1.38 -36.56 -4.10
C ARG A 182 -1.82 -37.25 -2.79
N PRO A 183 -3.07 -36.99 -2.30
CA PRO A 183 -3.86 -35.76 -2.34
C PRO A 183 -3.95 -35.06 -0.97
N ALA A 184 -3.96 -33.73 -1.03
CA ALA A 184 -4.56 -32.79 -0.09
C ALA A 184 -4.58 -33.17 1.41
N GLY A 185 -3.51 -32.74 2.10
CA GLY A 185 -3.47 -32.46 3.54
C GLY A 185 -4.28 -33.42 4.41
N LEU A 186 -3.62 -34.48 4.89
CA LEU A 186 -4.10 -35.45 5.90
C LEU A 186 -5.58 -35.28 6.20
N GLN A 187 -6.43 -35.78 5.31
CA GLN A 187 -7.83 -35.91 5.69
C GLN A 187 -7.86 -36.83 6.92
N PRO A 188 -8.83 -36.70 7.83
CA PRO A 188 -8.94 -37.60 8.98
C PRO A 188 -8.86 -39.09 8.60
N ALA A 189 -9.35 -39.44 7.41
CA ALA A 189 -9.24 -40.77 6.82
C ALA A 189 -7.79 -41.23 6.51
N ASP A 190 -6.91 -40.32 6.09
CA ASP A 190 -5.51 -40.65 5.78
C ASP A 190 -4.71 -40.92 7.06
N LEU A 191 -5.01 -40.20 8.14
CA LEU A 191 -4.43 -40.44 9.46
C LEU A 191 -4.87 -41.79 10.03
N LEU A 192 -6.16 -42.12 9.93
CA LEU A 192 -6.69 -43.42 10.30
C LEU A 192 -6.02 -44.55 9.49
N LYS A 193 -5.86 -44.34 8.18
CA LYS A 193 -5.20 -45.32 7.31
C LYS A 193 -3.70 -45.48 7.60
N ALA A 194 -3.02 -44.40 7.98
CA ALA A 194 -1.64 -44.47 8.45
C ALA A 194 -1.51 -45.25 9.78
N GLN A 195 -2.45 -45.08 10.72
CA GLN A 195 -2.48 -45.86 11.96
C GLN A 195 -2.73 -47.35 11.69
N GLU A 196 -3.64 -47.68 10.77
CA GLU A 196 -3.87 -49.07 10.34
C GLU A 196 -2.64 -49.66 9.65
N ALA A 197 -1.93 -48.88 8.85
CA ALA A 197 -0.68 -49.31 8.25
C ALA A 197 0.42 -49.57 9.31
N GLU A 198 0.54 -48.72 10.33
CA GLU A 198 1.47 -48.95 11.45
C GLU A 198 1.20 -50.26 12.20
N LYS A 199 -0.08 -50.63 12.41
CA LYS A 199 -0.47 -51.94 12.98
C LYS A 199 0.04 -53.11 12.14
N VAL A 200 -0.13 -53.05 10.81
CA VAL A 200 0.36 -54.07 9.89
C VAL A 200 1.89 -54.19 9.95
N LEU A 201 2.61 -53.08 10.06
CA LEU A 201 4.08 -53.10 10.20
C LEU A 201 4.53 -53.69 11.54
N ALA A 202 3.74 -53.52 12.60
CA ALA A 202 3.95 -54.13 13.92
C ALA A 202 3.61 -55.62 13.97
N GLY A 203 3.06 -56.19 12.89
CA GLY A 203 2.69 -57.61 12.80
C GLY A 203 1.25 -57.90 13.22
N GLU A 204 0.42 -56.87 13.41
CA GLU A 204 -1.01 -57.01 13.62
C GLU A 204 -1.77 -57.11 12.30
N ASN A 205 -3.04 -57.53 12.35
CA ASN A 205 -3.90 -57.62 11.18
C ASN A 205 -4.72 -56.33 10.99
N SER A 206 -4.86 -55.87 9.75
CA SER A 206 -5.81 -54.82 9.37
C SER A 206 -6.59 -55.28 8.14
N GLU A 207 -7.90 -55.51 8.30
CA GLU A 207 -8.78 -55.93 7.20
C GLU A 207 -8.79 -54.88 6.08
N TRP A 208 -8.81 -53.61 6.45
CA TRP A 208 -8.81 -52.50 5.51
C TRP A 208 -7.57 -52.48 4.61
N ILE A 209 -6.38 -52.64 5.18
CA ILE A 209 -5.12 -52.69 4.40
C ILE A 209 -5.03 -53.99 3.59
N ALA A 210 -5.51 -55.12 4.13
CA ALA A 210 -5.48 -56.41 3.45
C ALA A 210 -6.37 -56.44 2.21
N GLU A 211 -7.61 -55.90 2.31
CA GLU A 211 -8.54 -55.79 1.19
C GLU A 211 -7.96 -54.92 0.08
N GLU A 212 -7.45 -53.73 0.43
CA GLU A 212 -6.89 -52.81 -0.56
C GLU A 212 -5.60 -53.34 -1.19
N ALA A 213 -4.78 -54.06 -0.44
CA ALA A 213 -3.59 -54.73 -0.98
C ALA A 213 -3.97 -55.81 -1.99
N ALA A 214 -5.02 -56.60 -1.70
CA ALA A 214 -5.55 -57.60 -2.62
C ALA A 214 -6.09 -56.98 -3.91
N GLU A 215 -6.84 -55.88 -3.81
CA GLU A 215 -7.32 -55.12 -4.98
C GLU A 215 -6.18 -54.57 -5.85
N ARG A 216 -5.07 -54.16 -5.21
CA ARG A 216 -3.89 -53.59 -5.87
C ARG A 216 -2.87 -54.65 -6.32
N GLY A 217 -3.11 -55.94 -6.05
CA GLY A 217 -2.18 -57.02 -6.38
C GLY A 217 -0.82 -56.92 -5.66
N THR A 218 -0.79 -56.38 -4.45
CA THR A 218 0.42 -56.22 -3.61
C THR A 218 0.24 -56.91 -2.25
N THR A 219 1.29 -56.96 -1.43
CA THR A 219 1.16 -57.48 -0.06
C THR A 219 0.66 -56.39 0.88
N ALA A 220 -0.07 -56.78 1.93
CA ALA A 220 -0.51 -55.85 2.97
C ALA A 220 0.68 -55.11 3.61
N ARG A 221 1.83 -55.78 3.72
CA ARG A 221 3.06 -55.19 4.24
C ARG A 221 3.64 -54.14 3.29
N ASP A 222 3.79 -54.43 2.01
CA ASP A 222 4.32 -53.47 1.03
C ASP A 222 3.42 -52.23 0.91
N LEU A 223 2.09 -52.42 0.94
CA LEU A 223 1.13 -51.32 0.95
C LEU A 223 1.25 -50.49 2.24
N ALA A 224 1.38 -51.13 3.40
CA ALA A 224 1.56 -50.44 4.68
C ALA A 224 2.87 -49.62 4.72
N GLU A 225 3.98 -50.16 4.21
CA GLU A 225 5.26 -49.44 4.10
C GLU A 225 5.12 -48.20 3.22
N ALA A 226 4.42 -48.31 2.08
CA ALA A 226 4.17 -47.17 1.20
C ALA A 226 3.30 -46.09 1.86
N ILE A 227 2.24 -46.48 2.58
CA ILE A 227 1.35 -45.55 3.29
C ILE A 227 2.09 -44.81 4.41
N VAL A 228 2.86 -45.52 5.24
CA VAL A 228 3.62 -44.91 6.34
C VAL A 228 4.73 -43.99 5.80
N ALA A 229 5.41 -44.40 4.72
CA ALA A 229 6.43 -43.57 4.08
C ALA A 229 5.83 -42.26 3.54
N GLU A 230 4.66 -42.30 2.92
CA GLU A 230 4.00 -41.10 2.38
C GLU A 230 3.39 -40.21 3.48
N SER A 231 2.81 -40.82 4.51
CA SER A 231 2.31 -40.10 5.70
C SER A 231 3.44 -39.35 6.41
N THR A 232 4.62 -39.98 6.56
CA THR A 232 5.80 -39.36 7.17
C THR A 232 6.29 -38.13 6.39
N LYS A 233 6.31 -38.20 5.06
CA LYS A 233 6.63 -37.03 4.21
C LYS A 233 5.64 -35.90 4.42
N THR A 234 4.35 -36.23 4.49
CA THR A 234 3.28 -35.26 4.68
C THR A 234 3.37 -34.56 6.03
N ILE A 235 3.57 -35.31 7.12
CA ILE A 235 3.78 -34.75 8.47
C ILE A 235 5.02 -33.86 8.50
N THR A 236 6.11 -34.27 7.86
CA THR A 236 7.36 -33.48 7.81
C THR A 236 7.15 -32.14 7.10
N ARG A 237 6.43 -32.14 5.97
CA ARG A 237 6.08 -30.90 5.24
C ARG A 237 5.16 -29.99 6.05
N GLU A 238 4.18 -30.55 6.76
CA GLU A 238 3.26 -29.77 7.57
C GLU A 238 3.95 -29.11 8.78
N ARG A 239 4.89 -29.84 9.41
CA ARG A 239 5.79 -29.28 10.43
C ARG A 239 6.61 -28.13 9.86
N GLU A 240 7.17 -28.31 8.68
CA GLU A 240 7.96 -27.28 8.02
C GLU A 240 7.14 -26.05 7.66
N ARG A 241 5.93 -26.23 7.09
CA ARG A 241 4.96 -25.15 6.84
C ARG A 241 4.66 -24.36 8.11
N THR A 242 4.38 -25.06 9.20
CA THR A 242 4.09 -24.44 10.51
C THR A 242 5.31 -23.71 11.06
N ARG A 243 6.51 -24.28 10.91
CA ARG A 243 7.77 -23.65 11.32
C ARG A 243 8.00 -22.33 10.57
N VAL A 244 7.88 -22.35 9.24
CA VAL A 244 8.09 -21.18 8.37
C VAL A 244 7.03 -20.11 8.65
N THR A 245 5.75 -20.47 8.68
CA THR A 245 4.67 -19.50 8.95
C THR A 245 4.75 -18.92 10.37
N GLY A 246 5.18 -19.70 11.36
CA GLY A 246 5.47 -19.24 12.71
C GLY A 246 6.67 -18.30 12.79
N ALA A 247 7.74 -18.55 12.01
CA ALA A 247 8.87 -17.64 11.90
C ALA A 247 8.47 -16.30 11.26
N ILE A 248 7.68 -16.34 10.18
CA ILE A 248 7.12 -15.13 9.55
C ILE A 248 6.25 -14.34 10.53
N ALA A 249 5.42 -15.01 11.33
CA ALA A 249 4.55 -14.32 12.29
C ALA A 249 5.31 -13.61 13.42
N ARG A 250 6.49 -14.12 13.81
CA ARG A 250 7.32 -13.54 14.88
C ARG A 250 8.35 -12.52 14.36
N ALA A 251 8.58 -12.45 13.06
CA ALA A 251 9.55 -11.57 12.45
C ALA A 251 9.26 -10.10 12.76
N ALA A 252 10.15 -9.42 13.46
CA ALA A 252 10.04 -8.01 13.85
C ALA A 252 10.33 -7.05 12.69
N THR A 253 10.98 -7.54 11.63
CA THR A 253 11.37 -6.73 10.47
C THR A 253 11.05 -7.43 9.15
N GLU A 254 10.98 -6.67 8.07
CA GLU A 254 10.82 -7.23 6.71
C GLU A 254 11.99 -8.16 6.35
N SER A 255 13.21 -7.79 6.75
CA SER A 255 14.41 -8.61 6.56
C SER A 255 14.31 -9.98 7.25
N GLU A 256 13.71 -10.04 8.44
CA GLU A 256 13.44 -11.31 9.13
C GLU A 256 12.37 -12.15 8.41
N VAL A 257 11.34 -11.52 7.83
CA VAL A 257 10.34 -12.21 7.00
C VAL A 257 10.99 -12.83 5.76
N VAL A 258 11.84 -12.08 5.07
CA VAL A 258 12.57 -12.55 3.89
C VAL A 258 13.56 -13.67 4.27
N ALA A 259 14.25 -13.55 5.41
CA ALA A 259 15.14 -14.60 5.91
C ALA A 259 14.38 -15.90 6.22
N ALA A 260 13.18 -15.80 6.81
CA ALA A 260 12.33 -16.96 7.09
C ALA A 260 11.91 -17.69 5.81
N LEU A 261 11.58 -16.96 4.73
CA LEU A 261 11.28 -17.54 3.42
C LEU A 261 12.51 -18.18 2.75
N ARG A 262 13.65 -17.48 2.74
CA ARG A 262 14.90 -18.01 2.16
C ARG A 262 15.38 -19.28 2.87
N GLY A 263 15.16 -19.39 4.18
CA GLY A 263 15.45 -20.61 4.94
C GLY A 263 14.64 -21.84 4.49
N ALA A 264 13.56 -21.64 3.74
CA ALA A 264 12.76 -22.68 3.09
C ALA A 264 12.99 -22.76 1.57
N GLY A 265 13.99 -22.05 1.03
CA GLY A 265 14.26 -21.98 -0.41
C GLY A 265 13.22 -21.17 -1.19
N LEU A 266 12.49 -20.26 -0.53
CA LEU A 266 11.46 -19.43 -1.15
C LEU A 266 11.95 -18.00 -1.37
N GLU A 267 11.59 -17.44 -2.52
CA GLU A 267 11.81 -16.04 -2.84
C GLU A 267 10.59 -15.20 -2.45
N PHE A 268 10.85 -14.06 -1.83
CA PHE A 268 9.81 -13.08 -1.53
C PHE A 268 9.60 -12.18 -2.74
N PHE A 269 8.34 -11.99 -3.12
CA PHE A 269 7.95 -11.02 -4.15
C PHE A 269 6.63 -10.35 -3.78
N LEU A 270 6.58 -9.03 -4.01
CA LEU A 270 5.36 -8.25 -3.91
C LEU A 270 4.73 -8.13 -5.31
N PRO A 271 3.43 -8.42 -5.47
CA PRO A 271 2.76 -8.16 -6.73
C PRO A 271 2.73 -6.65 -7.00
N PRO A 272 2.84 -6.23 -8.28
CA PRO A 272 2.70 -4.82 -8.64
C PRO A 272 1.32 -4.29 -8.20
N GLY A 273 1.29 -3.11 -7.59
CA GLY A 273 0.05 -2.46 -7.15
C GLY A 273 -0.49 -2.90 -5.78
N ALA A 274 0.30 -3.60 -4.95
CA ALA A 274 -0.08 -3.85 -3.56
C ALA A 274 -0.25 -2.51 -2.80
N VAL A 275 -1.48 -2.21 -2.38
CA VAL A 275 -1.84 -0.96 -1.69
C VAL A 275 -1.42 -1.07 -0.22
N SER A 276 -0.75 -0.05 0.30
CA SER A 276 -0.47 0.05 1.74
C SER A 276 -1.75 0.43 2.49
N PRO A 277 -2.17 -0.29 3.55
CA PRO A 277 -3.36 0.07 4.33
C PRO A 277 -3.15 1.29 5.23
N ALA A 278 -1.93 1.85 5.29
CA ALA A 278 -1.58 3.00 6.13
C ALA A 278 -2.33 4.31 5.81
N SER A 279 -3.17 4.36 4.77
CA SER A 279 -3.96 5.55 4.40
C SER A 279 -5.44 5.52 4.84
N GLN A 280 -5.90 4.53 5.61
CA GLN A 280 -7.23 4.58 6.23
C GLN A 280 -7.11 4.95 7.72
N GLU A 281 -7.20 6.24 8.04
CA GLU A 281 -7.75 6.61 9.35
C GLU A 281 -9.11 5.92 9.48
N PRO A 282 -9.37 5.16 10.57
CA PRO A 282 -10.71 4.68 10.81
C PRO A 282 -11.61 5.90 11.01
N SER A 283 -12.52 6.14 10.07
CA SER A 283 -13.52 7.19 10.16
C SER A 283 -14.52 6.86 11.27
N TRP A 284 -14.10 7.04 12.53
CA TRP A 284 -15.03 7.06 13.64
C TRP A 284 -15.71 8.43 13.67
N PRO A 285 -17.05 8.50 13.81
CA PRO A 285 -17.72 9.77 14.03
C PRO A 285 -17.15 10.41 15.30
N ARG A 286 -16.56 11.60 15.18
CA ARG A 286 -16.09 12.38 16.34
C ARG A 286 -17.28 12.60 17.26
N ALA A 287 -17.16 12.18 18.52
CA ALA A 287 -18.16 12.45 19.53
C ALA A 287 -18.42 13.96 19.63
N PRO A 288 -19.68 14.40 19.79
CA PRO A 288 -20.01 15.81 19.92
C PRO A 288 -19.29 16.41 21.13
N ARG A 289 -18.68 17.60 20.94
CA ARG A 289 -18.05 18.33 22.04
C ARG A 289 -19.10 18.63 23.13
N PRO A 290 -18.79 18.40 24.41
CA PRO A 290 -19.65 18.86 25.48
C PRO A 290 -19.74 20.40 25.47
N PRO A 291 -20.88 20.98 25.85
CA PRO A 291 -21.00 22.42 25.98
C PRO A 291 -19.99 22.93 27.01
N SER A 292 -19.30 24.00 26.66
CA SER A 292 -18.37 24.67 27.57
C SER A 292 -19.15 25.32 28.73
N PRO A 293 -18.57 25.37 29.94
CA PRO A 293 -19.21 25.93 31.13
C PRO A 293 -19.46 27.43 31.03
#